data_AF-A0A354X1K8-F1
#
_entry.id   AF-A0A354X1K8-F1
#
_cell.length_a   1.000
_cell.length_b   1.000
_cell.length_c   1.000
_cell.angle_alpha   90.00
_cell.angle_beta   90.00
_cell.angle_gamma   90.00
#
_symmetry.space_group_name_H-M   'P 1'
#
loop_
_entity.id
_entity.type
_entity.pdbx_description
1 polymer ?
#
loop_
_entity_poly.entity_id
_entity_poly.type
_entity_poly.pdbx_seq_one_letter_code
_entity_poly.pdbx_strand_id
1 'polypeptide(L)' 'DVFTWFSGLKPVSAVGFGSRQRRVTGDQFDNFSIDITMENGVHLHSMCRQIDGCANNVSEFIQG' A
#
# COMPACT_ATOMS: atom_id res chain seq x y z
N ASP A 1 -5.34 6.61 -1.80
CA ASP A 1 -6.68 7.06 -2.27
C ASP A 1 -6.57 8.22 -3.26
N VAL A 2 -5.54 9.04 -3.10
CA VAL A 2 -5.18 10.19 -3.93
C VAL A 2 -5.14 9.80 -5.40
N PHE A 3 -4.55 8.65 -5.74
CA PHE A 3 -4.50 8.18 -7.12
C PHE A 3 -5.90 7.94 -7.74
N THR A 4 -6.83 7.35 -6.98
CA THR A 4 -8.21 7.10 -7.43
C THR A 4 -8.93 8.43 -7.68
N TRP A 5 -8.78 9.41 -6.79
CA TRP A 5 -9.38 10.73 -6.97
C TRP A 5 -8.73 11.52 -8.12
N PHE A 6 -7.42 11.42 -8.28
CA PHE A 6 -6.68 12.10 -9.35
C PHE A 6 -7.00 11.55 -10.73
N SER A 7 -7.00 10.22 -10.88
CA SER A 7 -7.17 9.56 -12.18
C SER A 7 -8.62 9.33 -12.57
N GLY A 8 -9.55 9.28 -11.59
CA GLY A 8 -10.92 8.85 -11.80
C GLY A 8 -11.08 7.35 -12.10
N LEU A 9 -9.99 6.60 -12.13
CA LEU A 9 -9.97 5.18 -12.46
C LEU A 9 -10.43 4.34 -11.28
N LYS A 10 -11.11 3.23 -11.57
CA LYS A 10 -11.53 2.26 -10.55
C LYS A 10 -10.54 1.09 -10.44
N PRO A 11 -10.23 0.62 -9.22
CA PRO A 11 -9.48 -0.60 -9.04
C PRO A 11 -10.33 -1.81 -9.47
N VAL A 12 -9.70 -2.78 -10.14
CA VAL A 12 -10.36 -4.02 -10.61
C VAL A 12 -9.83 -5.26 -9.91
N SER A 13 -8.59 -5.23 -9.41
CA SER A 13 -8.03 -6.31 -8.59
C SER A 13 -6.98 -5.75 -7.64
N ALA A 14 -6.73 -6.50 -6.56
CA ALA A 14 -5.66 -6.23 -5.63
C ALA A 14 -4.99 -7.54 -5.22
N VAL A 15 -3.67 -7.58 -5.27
CA VAL A 15 -2.86 -8.70 -4.76
C VAL A 15 -1.97 -8.15 -3.67
N GLY A 16 -2.11 -8.71 -2.48
CA GLY A 16 -1.42 -8.21 -1.29
C GLY A 16 -0.75 -9.31 -0.49
N PHE A 17 0.31 -8.93 0.20
CA PHE A 17 0.94 -9.74 1.23
C PHE A 17 1.34 -8.84 2.40
N GLY A 18 1.44 -9.46 3.57
CA GLY A 18 1.89 -8.81 4.78
C GLY A 18 2.63 -9.82 5.65
N SER A 19 3.41 -9.31 6.60
CA SER A 19 4.15 -10.18 7.50
C SER A 19 4.05 -9.72 8.95
N ARG A 20 4.29 -10.68 9.85
CA ARG A 20 4.40 -10.47 11.29
C ARG A 20 5.69 -11.15 11.75
N GLN A 21 6.65 -10.34 12.15
CA GLN A 21 8.04 -10.69 12.40
C GLN A 21 8.54 -10.22 13.78
N ARG A 22 8.06 -9.09 14.32
CA ARG A 22 8.60 -8.50 15.57
C ARG A 22 7.62 -8.48 16.73
N ARG A 23 6.37 -8.02 16.54
CA ARG A 23 5.45 -7.78 17.67
C ARG A 23 4.31 -8.80 17.71
N VAL A 24 4.33 -9.68 18.72
CA VAL A 24 3.26 -10.66 18.97
C VAL A 24 2.20 -10.07 19.91
N THR A 25 1.59 -8.95 19.54
CA THR A 25 0.50 -8.32 20.32
C THR A 25 -0.73 -8.13 19.45
N GLY A 26 -1.82 -8.85 19.75
CA GLY A 26 -3.06 -8.78 18.96
C GLY A 26 -2.90 -9.16 17.48
N ASP A 27 -3.87 -8.78 16.68
CA ASP A 27 -3.94 -9.03 15.23
C ASP A 27 -3.28 -7.91 14.43
N GLN A 28 -2.02 -7.63 14.75
CA GLN A 28 -1.22 -6.59 14.09
C GLN A 28 -0.15 -7.23 13.19
N PHE A 29 -0.04 -6.70 11.97
CA PHE A 29 1.02 -7.01 11.02
C PHE A 29 2.07 -5.90 11.05
N ASP A 30 3.33 -6.26 10.84
CA ASP A 30 4.43 -5.30 10.83
C ASP A 30 4.52 -4.54 9.50
N ASN A 31 3.95 -5.08 8.43
CA ASN A 31 3.90 -4.45 7.12
C ASN A 31 2.81 -5.05 6.24
N PHE A 32 2.41 -4.25 5.26
CA PHE A 32 1.58 -4.65 4.13
C PHE A 32 2.16 -4.07 2.84
N SER A 33 2.03 -4.84 1.77
CA SER A 33 2.38 -4.45 0.41
C SER A 33 1.27 -4.94 -0.51
N ILE A 34 0.66 -4.02 -1.25
CA ILE A 34 -0.48 -4.29 -2.12
C ILE A 34 -0.19 -3.71 -3.50
N ASP A 35 -0.29 -4.55 -4.52
CA ASP A 35 -0.36 -4.12 -5.91
C ASP A 35 -1.84 -4.08 -6.34
N ILE A 36 -2.28 -2.93 -6.84
CA ILE A 36 -3.66 -2.65 -7.24
C ILE A 36 -3.67 -2.42 -8.74
N THR A 37 -4.40 -3.25 -9.48
CA THR A 37 -4.63 -3.05 -10.91
C THR A 37 -5.87 -2.20 -11.10
N MET A 38 -5.76 -1.17 -11.93
CA MET A 38 -6.83 -0.26 -12.32
C MET A 38 -7.49 -0.71 -13.63
N GLU A 39 -8.69 -0.23 -13.92
CA GLU A 39 -9.48 -0.65 -15.09
C GLU A 39 -8.79 -0.42 -16.45
N ASN A 40 -7.86 0.53 -16.54
CA ASN A 40 -7.07 0.79 -17.74
C ASN A 40 -5.71 0.05 -17.76
N GLY A 41 -5.48 -0.86 -16.80
CA GLY A 41 -4.24 -1.63 -16.68
C GLY A 41 -3.11 -0.93 -15.93
N VAL A 42 -3.29 0.28 -15.39
CA VAL A 42 -2.30 0.91 -14.52
C VAL A 42 -2.15 0.10 -13.22
N HIS A 43 -0.90 -0.04 -12.76
CA HIS A 43 -0.58 -0.65 -11.48
C HIS A 43 -0.21 0.42 -10.44
N LEU A 44 -0.85 0.36 -9.28
CA LEU A 44 -0.57 1.19 -8.12
C LEU A 44 -0.03 0.31 -7.00
N HIS A 45 1.21 0.56 -6.59
CA HIS A 45 1.81 -0.12 -5.44
C HIS A 45 1.64 0.72 -4.18
N SER A 46 0.92 0.19 -3.19
CA SER A 46 0.73 0.79 -1.87
C SER A 46 1.40 -0.08 -0.81
N MET A 47 2.28 0.53 -0.02
CA MET A 47 3.01 -0.17 1.03
C MET A 47 3.00 0.62 2.33
N CYS A 48 2.95 -0.10 3.44
CA CYS A 48 3.12 0.47 4.77
C CYS A 48 3.94 -0.46 5.65
N ARG A 49 4.58 0.12 6.67
CA ARG A 49 5.39 -0.61 7.65
C ARG A 49 5.26 0.07 9.00
N GLN A 50 5.04 -0.75 10.03
CA GLN A 50 4.98 -0.35 11.44
C GLN A 50 6.13 -1.02 12.20
N ILE A 51 7.37 -0.64 11.87
CA ILE A 51 8.59 -1.14 12.53
C ILE A 51 9.44 0.06 12.94
N ASP A 52 9.83 0.10 14.21
CA ASP A 52 10.68 1.15 14.77
C ASP A 52 12.09 1.18 14.13
N GLY A 53 12.69 2.38 14.10
CA GLY A 53 14.06 2.58 13.59
C GLY A 53 14.18 2.57 12.07
N CYS A 54 13.07 2.80 11.36
CA CYS A 54 13.00 2.75 9.91
C CYS A 54 12.63 4.13 9.30
N ALA A 55 12.67 4.23 7.97
CA ALA A 55 12.08 5.37 7.26
C ALA A 55 10.56 5.41 7.53
N ASN A 56 10.08 6.58 7.94
CA ASN A 56 8.71 6.83 8.43
C ASN A 56 7.87 7.68 7.48
N ASN A 57 8.35 7.93 6.25
CA ASN A 57 7.59 8.70 5.30
C ASN A 57 6.36 7.89 4.84
N VAL A 58 5.17 8.44 5.07
CA VAL A 58 3.91 7.92 4.57
C VAL A 58 3.34 8.98 3.63
N SER A 59 3.52 8.78 2.33
CA SER A 59 3.09 9.71 1.30
C SER A 59 2.71 8.98 0.03
N GLU A 60 1.69 9.46 -0.66
CA GLU A 60 1.43 9.13 -2.07
C GLU A 60 2.01 10.27 -2.92
N PHE A 61 2.89 9.95 -3.89
CA PHE A 61 3.52 10.94 -4.77
C PHE A 61 3.21 10.61 -6.23
N ILE A 62 2.63 11.57 -6.94
CA ILE A 62 2.24 11.45 -8.35
C ILE A 62 2.99 12.55 -9.10
N GLN A 63 3.77 12.18 -10.11
CA GLN A 63 4.52 13.09 -10.96
C GLN A 63 4.05 12.95 -12.40
N GLY A 64 3.86 14.08 -13.09
CA GLY A 64 3.48 14.17 -14.50
C GLY A 64 4.52 14.93 -15.32
#